data_AF-A0A388QNH3-F1
#
_entry.id   AF-A0A388QNH3-F1
#
_cell.length_a   1.000
_cell.length_b   1.000
_cell.length_c   1.000
_cell.angle_alpha   90.00
_cell.angle_beta   90.00
_cell.angle_gamma   90.00
#
_symmetry.space_group_name_H-M   'P 1'
#
loop_
_entity.id
_entity.type
_entity.pdbx_description
1 polymer ?
#
loop_
_entity_poly.entity_id
_entity_poly.type
_entity_poly.pdbx_seq_one_letter_code
_entity_poly.pdbx_strand_id
1 'polypeptide(L)'
;MKLKLAFILALKLALLLPASVSAAHEEPVWRARSGPWGNLEVRTVYLEAPDSLLAAIAKPNSVTRWVFEQTTEAAVRDLILRCGVPAATVTKLLDPSRRIVSGNVLSFYPTIEDLVALPSAARAALYLELAKSPANEYQRDPVYILGGDLEDWLMDDGLSESQKELFRKLVWKRGDVLVFSDIQALLTLAKNSDEVRSTFRAVTRVRSLIVELHLPLKTDRREFLEYWSAGQTDAPSLTFLHAITQRRAPQSVDITHFLPSLMRQRAYTFPELELGLKGRFPDCHWTSLNFFNTTPKDFYLDTRLAAAQLVENYVTVEARTTSATSCASWMTAKGCTPASISPTISC
;
A
#
# COMPACT_ATOMS: atom_id res chain seq x y z
N MET A 1 -17.31 -1.51 -84.96
CA MET A 1 -15.96 -1.35 -84.37
C MET A 1 -16.00 -1.98 -82.97
N LYS A 2 -15.14 -2.93 -82.60
CA LYS A 2 -13.75 -2.74 -82.11
C LYS A 2 -13.71 -1.80 -80.88
N LEU A 3 -13.14 -2.15 -79.71
CA LEU A 3 -12.41 -3.36 -79.28
C LEU A 3 -12.34 -3.41 -77.73
N LYS A 4 -12.14 -4.62 -77.16
CA LYS A 4 -11.54 -5.04 -75.86
C LYS A 4 -10.95 -3.93 -74.95
N LEU A 5 -10.91 -4.06 -73.61
CA LEU A 5 -10.18 -5.12 -72.90
C LEU A 5 -10.49 -5.11 -71.38
N ALA A 6 -10.55 -6.29 -70.75
CA ALA A 6 -10.54 -6.41 -69.29
C ALA A 6 -9.09 -6.47 -68.77
N PHE A 7 -8.80 -5.90 -67.60
CA PHE A 7 -7.59 -6.24 -66.85
C PHE A 7 -7.86 -6.38 -65.36
N ILE A 8 -7.29 -7.43 -64.80
CA ILE A 8 -7.47 -7.87 -63.42
C ILE A 8 -6.52 -7.09 -62.52
N LEU A 9 -7.04 -6.46 -61.47
CA LEU A 9 -6.24 -6.16 -60.28
C LEU A 9 -7.12 -6.27 -59.02
N ALA A 10 -7.35 -7.50 -58.59
CA ALA A 10 -7.91 -7.78 -57.27
C ALA A 10 -6.85 -7.45 -56.20
N LEU A 11 -6.65 -6.16 -55.93
CA LEU A 11 -5.79 -5.69 -54.86
C LEU A 11 -6.41 -6.16 -53.54
N LYS A 12 -5.79 -7.16 -52.91
CA LYS A 12 -6.14 -7.57 -51.55
C LYS A 12 -5.83 -6.41 -50.61
N LEU A 13 -6.82 -5.55 -50.40
CA LEU A 13 -6.80 -4.56 -49.33
C LEU A 13 -6.92 -5.34 -48.01
N ALA A 14 -5.78 -5.79 -47.49
CA ALA A 14 -5.70 -6.26 -46.13
C ALA A 14 -6.14 -5.11 -45.23
N LEU A 15 -7.33 -5.22 -44.63
CA LEU A 15 -7.71 -4.33 -43.55
C LEU A 15 -6.70 -4.54 -42.43
N LEU A 16 -5.76 -3.61 -42.33
CA LEU A 16 -5.13 -3.27 -41.06
C LEU A 16 -6.26 -2.76 -40.18
N LEU A 17 -6.91 -3.69 -39.46
CA LEU A 17 -7.71 -3.36 -38.30
C LEU A 17 -6.84 -2.47 -37.42
N PRO A 18 -7.23 -1.22 -37.11
CA PRO A 18 -6.54 -0.48 -36.08
C PRO A 18 -6.61 -1.33 -34.82
N ALA A 19 -5.46 -1.60 -34.20
CA ALA A 19 -5.44 -2.22 -32.89
C ALA A 19 -6.37 -1.41 -31.99
N SER A 20 -7.31 -2.09 -31.34
CA SER A 20 -8.27 -1.46 -30.43
C SER A 20 -7.48 -0.80 -29.32
N VAL A 21 -7.19 0.50 -29.45
CA VAL A 21 -6.73 1.32 -28.34
C VAL A 21 -7.89 1.29 -27.37
N SER A 22 -7.73 0.51 -26.30
CA SER A 22 -8.70 0.46 -25.21
C SER A 22 -8.99 1.91 -24.82
N ALA A 23 -10.26 2.29 -24.78
CA ALA A 23 -10.63 3.66 -24.47
C ALA A 23 -9.99 4.00 -23.13
N ALA A 24 -9.11 5.02 -23.13
CA ALA A 24 -8.34 5.38 -21.94
C ALA A 24 -9.34 5.66 -20.81
N HIS A 25 -9.27 4.85 -19.75
CA HIS A 25 -10.13 5.03 -18.60
C HIS A 25 -9.80 6.39 -17.98
N GLU A 26 -10.81 7.25 -17.79
CA GLU A 26 -10.59 8.54 -17.15
C GLU A 26 -10.29 8.28 -15.67
N GLU A 27 -9.03 8.49 -15.27
CA GLU A 27 -8.57 8.30 -13.89
C GLU A 27 -9.40 9.16 -12.94
N PRO A 28 -9.91 8.61 -11.82
CA PRO A 28 -10.73 9.37 -10.89
C PRO A 28 -9.89 10.45 -10.18
N VAL A 29 -10.11 11.69 -10.60
CA VAL A 29 -9.49 12.89 -10.04
C VAL A 29 -10.43 13.55 -9.04
N TRP A 30 -9.92 13.93 -7.87
CA TRP A 30 -10.66 14.75 -6.90
C TRP A 30 -9.92 16.04 -6.57
N ARG A 31 -10.68 17.07 -6.20
CA ARG A 31 -10.13 18.37 -5.81
C ARG A 31 -10.19 18.51 -4.30
N ALA A 32 -9.04 18.84 -3.69
CA ALA A 32 -9.03 19.22 -2.29
C ALA A 32 -9.74 20.57 -2.10
N ARG A 33 -10.11 20.89 -0.87
CA ARG A 33 -10.70 22.20 -0.58
C ARG A 33 -9.67 23.30 -0.82
N SER A 34 -10.13 24.38 -1.45
CA SER A 34 -9.34 25.60 -1.60
C SER A 34 -8.96 26.18 -0.24
N GLY A 35 -7.75 26.72 -0.15
CA GLY A 35 -7.24 27.40 1.04
C GLY A 35 -6.04 28.28 0.68
N PRO A 36 -5.26 28.76 1.67
CA PRO A 36 -4.05 29.53 1.42
C PRO A 36 -3.00 28.74 0.60
N TRP A 37 -3.03 27.40 0.69
CA TRP A 37 -2.25 26.51 -0.16
C TRP A 37 -2.59 26.54 -1.66
N GLY A 38 -3.70 27.15 -2.06
CA GLY A 38 -4.19 27.17 -3.45
C GLY A 38 -5.23 26.08 -3.74
N ASN A 39 -5.33 25.67 -5.01
CA ASN A 39 -6.23 24.61 -5.45
C ASN A 39 -5.43 23.35 -5.77
N LEU A 40 -5.71 22.26 -5.05
CA LEU A 40 -5.04 20.98 -5.27
C LEU A 40 -5.97 20.03 -6.03
N GLU A 41 -5.43 19.42 -7.06
CA GLU A 41 -6.02 18.33 -7.81
C GLU A 41 -5.24 17.05 -7.52
N VAL A 42 -5.93 15.97 -7.21
CA VAL A 42 -5.34 14.73 -6.69
C VAL A 42 -5.82 13.55 -7.50
N ARG A 43 -4.89 12.65 -7.83
CA ARG A 43 -5.16 11.33 -8.42
C ARG A 43 -4.46 10.24 -7.62
N THR A 44 -5.11 9.08 -7.53
CA THR A 44 -4.49 7.87 -7.00
C THR A 44 -3.41 7.39 -7.97
N VAL A 45 -2.30 6.87 -7.46
CA VAL A 45 -1.42 5.97 -8.23
C VAL A 45 -1.00 4.80 -7.33
N TYR A 46 -0.61 3.69 -7.93
CA TYR A 46 -0.08 2.55 -7.20
C TYR A 46 1.41 2.39 -7.48
N LEU A 47 2.19 2.24 -6.42
CA LEU A 47 3.63 2.01 -6.47
C LEU A 47 3.90 0.55 -6.16
N GLU A 48 4.82 -0.07 -6.88
CA GLU A 48 5.21 -1.46 -6.68
C GLU A 48 6.73 -1.60 -6.60
N ALA A 49 7.21 -2.59 -5.85
CA ALA A 49 8.64 -2.74 -5.61
C ALA A 49 9.42 -2.93 -6.92
N PRO A 50 10.54 -2.20 -7.10
CA PRO A 50 11.38 -2.34 -8.27
C PRO A 50 12.06 -3.71 -8.30
N ASP A 51 12.45 -4.16 -9.49
CA ASP A 51 13.06 -5.47 -9.68
C ASP A 51 14.36 -5.69 -8.90
N SER A 52 15.15 -4.65 -8.70
CA SER A 52 16.35 -4.69 -7.86
C SER A 52 16.04 -5.06 -6.41
N LEU A 53 14.92 -4.58 -5.85
CA LEU A 53 14.47 -4.90 -4.50
C LEU A 53 13.87 -6.31 -4.45
N LEU A 54 13.02 -6.67 -5.41
CA LEU A 54 12.43 -8.02 -5.50
C LEU A 54 13.47 -9.12 -5.71
N ALA A 55 14.60 -8.82 -6.35
CA ALA A 55 15.71 -9.76 -6.55
C ALA A 55 16.55 -9.97 -5.27
N ALA A 56 16.53 -9.03 -4.34
CA ALA A 56 17.30 -9.10 -3.09
C ALA A 56 16.53 -9.78 -1.93
N ILE A 57 15.22 -9.99 -2.09
CA ILE A 57 14.35 -10.58 -1.07
C ILE A 57 14.09 -12.06 -1.40
N ALA A 58 14.10 -12.92 -0.38
CA ALA A 58 13.73 -14.32 -0.53
C ALA A 58 12.26 -14.46 -0.95
N LYS A 59 12.00 -15.14 -2.07
CA LYS A 59 10.63 -15.36 -2.54
C LYS A 59 9.86 -16.27 -1.57
N PRO A 60 8.58 -15.98 -1.27
CA PRO A 60 7.77 -16.85 -0.43
C PRO A 60 7.61 -18.24 -1.06
N ASN A 61 7.52 -19.27 -0.21
CA ASN A 61 7.11 -20.61 -0.66
C ASN A 61 5.62 -20.59 -1.05
N SER A 62 5.23 -21.30 -2.11
CA SER A 62 3.83 -21.48 -2.50
C SER A 62 3.05 -22.38 -1.52
N VAL A 63 3.72 -23.22 -0.74
CA VAL A 63 3.06 -24.08 0.26
C VAL A 63 2.55 -23.26 1.44
N THR A 64 1.25 -23.00 1.49
CA THR A 64 0.58 -22.34 2.63
C THR A 64 0.86 -23.11 3.92
N ARG A 65 1.33 -22.40 4.95
CA ARG A 65 1.68 -23.00 6.25
C ARG A 65 1.21 -22.12 7.40
N TRP A 66 0.54 -22.72 8.38
CA TRP A 66 0.21 -22.09 9.65
C TRP A 66 0.96 -22.76 10.79
N VAL A 67 1.60 -21.98 11.64
CA VAL A 67 2.44 -22.45 12.75
C VAL A 67 1.85 -22.03 14.09
N PHE A 68 1.74 -22.98 15.02
CA PHE A 68 1.43 -22.71 16.41
C PHE A 68 2.58 -23.20 17.28
N GLU A 69 3.14 -22.33 18.09
CA GLU A 69 4.30 -22.59 18.94
C GLU A 69 3.89 -22.72 20.41
N GLN A 70 4.71 -23.43 21.20
CA GLN A 70 4.57 -23.57 22.65
C GLN A 70 3.20 -24.13 23.10
N THR A 71 2.62 -25.04 22.33
CA THR A 71 1.23 -25.48 22.51
C THR A 71 1.02 -26.97 22.25
N THR A 72 -0.18 -27.48 22.54
CA THR A 72 -0.59 -28.87 22.34
C THR A 72 -1.67 -28.97 21.27
N GLU A 73 -1.82 -30.15 20.64
CA GLU A 73 -2.86 -30.37 19.63
C GLU A 73 -4.27 -30.08 20.15
N ALA A 74 -4.58 -30.50 21.39
CA ALA A 74 -5.88 -30.24 22.00
C ALA A 74 -6.13 -28.74 22.19
N ALA A 75 -5.16 -27.99 22.73
CA ALA A 75 -5.28 -26.55 22.91
C ALA A 75 -5.44 -25.79 21.58
N VAL A 76 -4.76 -26.24 20.51
CA VAL A 76 -4.90 -25.69 19.16
C VAL A 76 -6.26 -26.03 18.54
N ARG A 77 -6.74 -27.28 18.68
CA ARG A 77 -8.07 -27.70 18.23
C ARG A 77 -9.16 -26.82 18.86
N ASP A 78 -9.09 -26.62 20.18
CA ASP A 78 -10.03 -25.78 20.92
C ASP A 78 -9.93 -24.31 20.52
N LEU A 79 -8.72 -23.79 20.29
CA LEU A 79 -8.51 -22.42 19.78
C LEU A 79 -9.16 -22.24 18.41
N ILE A 80 -8.86 -23.12 17.45
CA ILE A 80 -9.37 -23.04 16.07
C ILE A 80 -10.91 -23.13 16.07
N LEU A 81 -11.51 -23.99 16.90
CA LEU A 81 -12.97 -24.07 17.08
C LEU A 81 -13.55 -22.81 17.72
N ARG A 82 -12.89 -22.22 18.74
CA ARG A 82 -13.31 -20.94 19.35
C ARG A 82 -13.22 -19.76 18.38
N CYS A 83 -12.29 -19.78 17.43
CA CYS A 83 -12.25 -18.83 16.32
C CYS A 83 -13.43 -18.99 15.34
N GLY A 84 -14.28 -20.00 15.48
CA GLY A 84 -15.45 -20.23 14.62
C GLY A 84 -15.14 -20.96 13.31
N VAL A 85 -13.98 -21.63 13.22
CA VAL A 85 -13.64 -22.45 12.05
C VAL A 85 -14.52 -23.70 12.01
N PRO A 86 -15.13 -24.06 10.86
CA PRO A 86 -16.02 -25.22 10.77
C PRO A 86 -15.34 -26.52 11.21
N ALA A 87 -16.01 -27.32 12.05
CA ALA A 87 -15.45 -28.56 12.62
C ALA A 87 -14.97 -29.57 11.54
N ALA A 88 -15.59 -29.58 10.37
CA ALA A 88 -15.14 -30.36 9.21
C ALA A 88 -13.75 -29.91 8.73
N THR A 89 -13.53 -28.60 8.58
CA THR A 89 -12.22 -28.01 8.25
C THR A 89 -11.19 -28.28 9.34
N VAL A 90 -11.57 -28.15 10.62
CA VAL A 90 -10.68 -28.49 11.77
C VAL A 90 -10.25 -29.95 11.71
N THR A 91 -11.16 -30.85 11.34
CA THR A 91 -10.86 -32.28 11.18
C THR A 91 -9.89 -32.54 10.02
N LYS A 92 -10.09 -31.88 8.86
CA LYS A 92 -9.14 -31.93 7.73
C LYS A 92 -7.75 -31.42 8.12
N LEU A 93 -7.66 -30.28 8.81
CA LEU A 93 -6.38 -29.67 9.21
C LEU A 93 -5.62 -30.54 10.22
N LEU A 94 -6.34 -31.20 11.11
CA LEU A 94 -5.76 -32.12 12.10
C LEU A 94 -5.50 -33.53 11.55
N ASP A 95 -5.67 -33.78 10.25
CA ASP A 95 -5.24 -35.01 9.62
C ASP A 95 -3.69 -35.15 9.69
N PRO A 96 -3.13 -36.32 10.08
CA PRO A 96 -1.69 -36.54 10.13
C PRO A 96 -0.93 -36.24 8.83
N SER A 97 -1.56 -36.31 7.67
CA SER A 97 -0.97 -35.97 6.37
C SER A 97 -0.91 -34.46 6.09
N ARG A 98 -1.71 -33.65 6.78
CA ARG A 98 -1.80 -32.18 6.62
C ARG A 98 -1.15 -31.39 7.76
N ARG A 99 -0.40 -32.08 8.63
CA ARG A 99 0.27 -31.47 9.79
C ARG A 99 1.65 -32.07 10.04
N ILE A 100 2.53 -31.27 10.63
CA ILE A 100 3.80 -31.73 11.20
C ILE A 100 3.84 -31.29 12.66
N VAL A 101 4.19 -32.22 13.53
CA VAL A 101 4.43 -31.96 14.97
C VAL A 101 5.91 -32.13 15.24
N SER A 102 6.57 -31.10 15.74
CA SER A 102 8.00 -31.12 16.08
C SER A 102 8.20 -30.46 17.45
N GLY A 103 8.38 -31.29 18.48
CA GLY A 103 8.36 -30.83 19.87
C GLY A 103 7.04 -30.11 20.20
N ASN A 104 7.15 -28.87 20.70
CA ASN A 104 6.00 -28.03 21.04
C ASN A 104 5.56 -27.10 19.88
N VAL A 105 5.91 -27.44 18.64
CA VAL A 105 5.52 -26.69 17.43
C VAL A 105 4.63 -27.56 16.55
N LEU A 106 3.44 -27.05 16.22
CA LEU A 106 2.51 -27.66 15.27
C LEU A 106 2.48 -26.80 14.01
N SER A 107 2.76 -27.40 12.85
CA SER A 107 2.58 -26.77 11.54
C SER A 107 1.43 -27.44 10.79
N PHE A 108 0.51 -26.67 10.23
CA PHE A 108 -0.60 -27.12 9.38
C PHE A 108 -0.43 -26.62 7.95
N TYR A 109 -0.96 -27.42 7.02
CA TYR A 109 -0.86 -27.19 5.57
C TYR A 109 -2.28 -27.14 4.97
N PRO A 110 -3.01 -26.02 5.15
CA PRO A 110 -4.35 -25.84 4.58
C PRO A 110 -4.30 -25.80 3.04
N THR A 111 -5.30 -26.39 2.38
CA THR A 111 -5.47 -26.22 0.93
C THR A 111 -6.23 -24.94 0.60
N ILE A 112 -6.19 -24.51 -0.67
CA ILE A 112 -7.01 -23.38 -1.15
C ILE A 112 -8.50 -23.58 -0.84
N GLU A 113 -9.01 -24.81 -0.93
CA GLU A 113 -10.38 -25.18 -0.55
C GLU A 113 -10.64 -24.89 0.94
N ASP A 114 -9.71 -25.31 1.83
CA ASP A 114 -9.83 -25.09 3.27
C ASP A 114 -9.82 -23.57 3.61
N LEU A 115 -8.98 -22.78 2.92
CA LEU A 115 -8.90 -21.32 3.07
C LEU A 115 -10.20 -20.62 2.63
N VAL A 116 -10.74 -21.00 1.47
CA VAL A 116 -11.99 -20.44 0.91
C VAL A 116 -13.20 -20.86 1.77
N ALA A 117 -13.18 -22.05 2.36
CA ALA A 117 -14.22 -22.54 3.26
C ALA A 117 -14.27 -21.82 4.63
N LEU A 118 -13.28 -20.98 4.97
CA LEU A 118 -13.33 -20.16 6.19
C LEU A 118 -14.36 -19.02 6.05
N PRO A 119 -15.34 -18.91 6.96
CA PRO A 119 -16.13 -17.69 7.12
C PRO A 119 -15.23 -16.49 7.40
N SER A 120 -15.57 -15.31 6.87
CA SER A 120 -14.74 -14.08 7.00
C SER A 120 -14.42 -13.74 8.47
N ALA A 121 -15.41 -13.83 9.36
CA ALA A 121 -15.21 -13.63 10.80
C ALA A 121 -14.25 -14.66 11.44
N ALA A 122 -14.31 -15.91 10.99
CA ALA A 122 -13.44 -16.98 11.48
C ALA A 122 -12.00 -16.85 10.95
N ARG A 123 -11.83 -16.43 9.70
CA ARG A 123 -10.53 -16.08 9.12
C ARG A 123 -9.88 -14.94 9.93
N ALA A 124 -10.63 -13.87 10.20
CA ALA A 124 -10.13 -12.76 10.99
C ALA A 124 -9.72 -13.18 12.43
N ALA A 125 -10.58 -13.92 13.13
CA ALA A 125 -10.27 -14.41 14.48
C ALA A 125 -9.06 -15.35 14.50
N LEU A 126 -8.96 -16.29 13.54
CA LEU A 126 -7.83 -17.21 13.42
C LEU A 126 -6.53 -16.49 13.07
N TYR A 127 -6.56 -15.54 12.14
CA TYR A 127 -5.34 -14.89 11.65
C TYR A 127 -4.76 -13.93 12.71
N LEU A 128 -5.61 -13.34 13.57
CA LEU A 128 -5.18 -12.61 14.76
C LEU A 128 -4.50 -13.50 15.82
N GLU A 129 -4.88 -14.78 15.91
CA GLU A 129 -4.17 -15.75 16.77
C GLU A 129 -2.84 -16.19 16.13
N LEU A 130 -2.83 -16.50 14.82
CA LEU A 130 -1.62 -16.85 14.08
C LEU A 130 -0.57 -15.73 14.10
N ALA A 131 -1.01 -14.47 14.00
CA ALA A 131 -0.18 -13.26 14.07
C ALA A 131 0.68 -13.13 15.34
N LYS A 132 0.37 -13.89 16.40
CA LYS A 132 1.14 -13.88 17.66
C LYS A 132 2.49 -14.58 17.53
N SER A 133 2.63 -15.51 16.58
CA SER A 133 3.92 -16.15 16.27
C SER A 133 4.60 -15.44 15.08
N PRO A 134 5.90 -15.12 15.17
CA PRO A 134 6.65 -14.58 14.04
C PRO A 134 6.83 -15.60 12.89
N ALA A 135 6.52 -16.88 13.10
CA ALA A 135 6.58 -17.90 12.05
C ALA A 135 5.44 -17.79 11.01
N ASN A 136 4.40 -16.98 11.30
CA ASN A 136 3.26 -16.70 10.42
C ASN A 136 3.35 -15.27 9.85
N GLU A 137 4.43 -14.99 9.10
CA GLU A 137 4.80 -13.66 8.57
C GLU A 137 3.59 -12.89 8.00
N TYR A 138 2.85 -13.47 7.06
CA TYR A 138 1.76 -12.77 6.34
C TYR A 138 0.43 -12.67 7.12
N GLN A 139 0.29 -13.39 8.24
CA GLN A 139 -0.82 -13.16 9.19
C GLN A 139 -0.46 -12.07 10.20
N ARG A 140 0.82 -12.02 10.62
CA ARG A 140 1.35 -10.98 11.51
C ARG A 140 1.37 -9.62 10.83
N ASP A 141 1.97 -9.59 9.65
CA ASP A 141 2.23 -8.42 8.81
C ASP A 141 1.60 -8.65 7.41
N PRO A 142 0.26 -8.56 7.30
CA PRO A 142 -0.46 -8.76 6.05
C PRO A 142 -0.27 -7.60 5.06
N VAL A 143 -0.68 -7.80 3.82
CA VAL A 143 -0.83 -6.71 2.83
C VAL A 143 -2.04 -5.86 3.23
N TYR A 144 -1.85 -4.55 3.36
CA TYR A 144 -2.92 -3.60 3.72
C TYR A 144 -3.50 -2.96 2.44
N ILE A 145 -4.82 -3.01 2.31
CA ILE A 145 -5.56 -2.46 1.15
C ILE A 145 -6.22 -1.16 1.63
N LEU A 146 -5.55 -0.04 1.34
CA LEU A 146 -5.80 1.25 1.97
C LEU A 146 -6.41 2.26 0.99
N GLY A 147 -7.41 3.02 1.45
CA GLY A 147 -7.84 4.27 0.84
C GLY A 147 -8.46 4.20 -0.56
N GLY A 148 -8.78 3.00 -1.06
CA GLY A 148 -9.43 2.77 -2.35
C GLY A 148 -10.39 1.58 -2.27
N ASP A 149 -11.13 1.34 -3.35
CA ASP A 149 -11.91 0.10 -3.51
C ASP A 149 -10.96 -1.09 -3.76
N LEU A 150 -11.43 -2.30 -3.45
CA LEU A 150 -10.69 -3.53 -3.76
C LEU A 150 -10.48 -3.69 -5.27
N GLU A 151 -11.46 -3.28 -6.08
CA GLU A 151 -11.36 -3.37 -7.54
C GLU A 151 -10.36 -2.35 -8.13
N ASP A 152 -10.24 -1.15 -7.54
CA ASP A 152 -9.20 -0.16 -7.87
C ASP A 152 -7.79 -0.72 -7.62
N TRP A 153 -7.60 -1.40 -6.48
CA TRP A 153 -6.35 -2.09 -6.17
C TRP A 153 -6.06 -3.26 -7.13
N LEU A 154 -7.09 -3.97 -7.62
CA LEU A 154 -7.01 -5.14 -8.52
C LEU A 154 -7.01 -4.81 -10.03
N MET A 155 -7.08 -3.54 -10.43
CA MET A 155 -7.16 -3.14 -11.85
C MET A 155 -5.95 -3.56 -12.69
N ASP A 156 -4.78 -3.80 -12.08
CA ASP A 156 -3.53 -4.07 -12.80
C ASP A 156 -3.45 -5.49 -13.42
N ASP A 157 -2.57 -5.64 -14.40
CA ASP A 157 -2.25 -6.88 -15.11
C ASP A 157 -1.31 -7.81 -14.32
N GLY A 158 -0.80 -7.37 -13.15
CA GLY A 158 0.15 -8.12 -12.32
C GLY A 158 -0.38 -9.44 -11.74
N LEU A 159 -1.71 -9.62 -11.65
CA LEU A 159 -2.36 -10.85 -11.21
C LEU A 159 -3.23 -11.43 -12.32
N SER A 160 -3.19 -12.76 -12.50
CA SER A 160 -4.13 -13.45 -13.39
C SER A 160 -5.56 -13.43 -12.84
N GLU A 161 -6.58 -13.56 -13.69
CA GLU A 161 -7.99 -13.53 -13.25
C GLU A 161 -8.32 -14.58 -12.19
N SER A 162 -7.75 -15.80 -12.27
CA SER A 162 -7.92 -16.82 -11.23
C SER A 162 -7.28 -16.41 -9.88
N GLN A 163 -6.20 -15.62 -9.91
CA GLN A 163 -5.61 -15.04 -8.70
C GLN A 163 -6.44 -13.88 -8.18
N LYS A 164 -6.96 -12.99 -9.04
CA LYS A 164 -7.89 -11.90 -8.63
C LYS A 164 -9.17 -12.47 -8.00
N GLU A 165 -9.75 -13.51 -8.59
CA GLU A 165 -10.87 -14.25 -8.00
C GLU A 165 -10.56 -14.84 -6.62
N LEU A 166 -9.38 -15.45 -6.44
CA LEU A 166 -8.99 -16.01 -5.15
C LEU A 166 -8.73 -14.90 -4.12
N PHE A 167 -8.10 -13.80 -4.54
CA PHE A 167 -7.86 -12.62 -3.71
C PHE A 167 -9.17 -12.10 -3.12
N ARG A 168 -10.19 -11.84 -3.96
CA ARG A 168 -11.53 -11.40 -3.53
C ARG A 168 -12.21 -12.34 -2.53
N LYS A 169 -11.92 -13.65 -2.56
CA LYS A 169 -12.49 -14.65 -1.63
C LYS A 169 -11.75 -14.71 -0.29
N LEU A 170 -10.47 -14.35 -0.25
CA LEU A 170 -9.58 -14.50 0.91
C LEU A 170 -9.31 -13.20 1.68
N VAL A 171 -9.53 -12.02 1.09
CA VAL A 171 -9.49 -10.75 1.83
C VAL A 171 -10.35 -10.79 3.10
N TRP A 172 -9.88 -10.12 4.14
CA TRP A 172 -10.51 -10.09 5.46
C TRP A 172 -10.30 -8.73 6.13
N LYS A 173 -10.97 -8.48 7.25
CA LYS A 173 -10.89 -7.21 7.97
C LYS A 173 -10.08 -7.34 9.26
N ARG A 174 -9.05 -6.50 9.42
CA ARG A 174 -8.28 -6.32 10.65
C ARG A 174 -8.71 -5.01 11.31
N GLY A 175 -9.68 -5.08 12.22
CA GLY A 175 -10.43 -3.90 12.63
C GLY A 175 -11.28 -3.41 11.45
N ASP A 176 -11.20 -2.12 11.13
CA ASP A 176 -11.94 -1.53 9.99
C ASP A 176 -11.20 -1.65 8.65
N VAL A 177 -9.91 -2.04 8.66
CA VAL A 177 -9.05 -2.05 7.46
C VAL A 177 -9.13 -3.39 6.73
N LEU A 178 -9.25 -3.34 5.39
CA LEU A 178 -9.19 -4.53 4.53
C LEU A 178 -7.73 -4.98 4.36
N VAL A 179 -7.48 -6.27 4.53
CA VAL A 179 -6.15 -6.86 4.50
C VAL A 179 -6.15 -8.21 3.78
N PHE A 180 -4.97 -8.63 3.33
CA PHE A 180 -4.74 -9.90 2.65
C PHE A 180 -3.49 -10.61 3.19
N SER A 181 -3.58 -11.90 3.49
CA SER A 181 -2.50 -12.70 4.10
C SER A 181 -2.08 -13.91 3.27
N ASP A 182 -2.92 -14.39 2.35
CA ASP A 182 -2.78 -15.72 1.75
C ASP A 182 -1.91 -15.72 0.48
N ILE A 183 -0.76 -15.03 0.54
CA ILE A 183 0.17 -14.84 -0.59
C ILE A 183 0.60 -16.19 -1.18
N GLN A 184 0.85 -17.17 -0.31
CA GLN A 184 1.24 -18.53 -0.69
C GLN A 184 0.16 -19.23 -1.54
N ALA A 185 -1.13 -18.97 -1.26
CA ALA A 185 -2.25 -19.50 -2.04
C ALA A 185 -2.32 -18.89 -3.45
N LEU A 186 -2.00 -17.59 -3.61
CA LEU A 186 -1.87 -16.97 -4.95
C LEU A 186 -0.69 -17.55 -5.72
N LEU A 187 0.44 -17.78 -5.05
CA LEU A 187 1.64 -18.38 -5.65
C LEU A 187 1.44 -19.84 -6.06
N THR A 188 0.51 -20.56 -5.41
CA THR A 188 0.10 -21.92 -5.83
C THR A 188 -0.64 -21.92 -7.18
N LEU A 189 -1.27 -20.79 -7.57
CA LEU A 189 -1.94 -20.66 -8.87
C LEU A 189 -0.99 -20.23 -10.01
N ALA A 190 0.22 -19.78 -9.68
CA ALA A 190 1.19 -19.30 -10.68
C ALA A 190 1.80 -20.46 -11.46
N LYS A 191 1.75 -20.38 -12.80
CA LYS A 191 2.14 -21.45 -13.74
C LYS A 191 3.62 -21.44 -14.10
N ASN A 192 4.30 -20.31 -13.93
CA ASN A 192 5.68 -20.07 -14.38
C ASN A 192 6.39 -19.02 -13.49
N SER A 193 7.69 -18.84 -13.71
CA SER A 193 8.54 -17.91 -12.94
C SER A 193 8.12 -16.45 -13.03
N ASP A 194 7.48 -16.07 -14.13
CA ASP A 194 7.09 -14.68 -14.41
C ASP A 194 5.78 -14.36 -13.71
N GLU A 195 4.79 -15.26 -13.76
CA GLU A 195 3.58 -15.19 -12.91
C GLU A 195 3.94 -15.17 -11.42
N VAL A 196 4.91 -15.97 -10.96
CA VAL A 196 5.43 -15.91 -9.58
C VAL A 196 6.02 -14.53 -9.25
N ARG A 197 6.78 -13.92 -10.17
CA ARG A 197 7.38 -12.59 -9.99
C ARG A 197 6.33 -11.48 -10.00
N SER A 198 5.37 -11.52 -10.91
CA SER A 198 4.27 -10.55 -10.98
C SER A 198 3.34 -10.65 -9.76
N THR A 199 3.04 -11.88 -9.30
CA THR A 199 2.30 -12.10 -8.04
C THR A 199 3.05 -11.50 -6.85
N PHE A 200 4.36 -11.73 -6.75
CA PHE A 200 5.16 -11.19 -5.67
C PHE A 200 5.34 -9.65 -5.76
N ARG A 201 5.36 -9.08 -6.97
CA ARG A 201 5.32 -7.63 -7.17
C ARG A 201 3.98 -7.04 -6.70
N ALA A 202 2.86 -7.61 -7.15
CA ALA A 202 1.51 -7.12 -6.83
C ALA A 202 1.23 -7.08 -5.32
N VAL A 203 1.78 -8.00 -4.52
CA VAL A 203 1.62 -7.95 -3.04
C VAL A 203 2.51 -6.90 -2.35
N THR A 204 3.42 -6.24 -3.07
CA THR A 204 4.15 -5.04 -2.60
C THR A 204 3.47 -3.72 -2.97
N ARG A 205 2.28 -3.78 -3.59
CA ARG A 205 1.56 -2.62 -4.13
C ARG A 205 1.05 -1.69 -3.02
N VAL A 206 1.60 -0.48 -2.97
CA VAL A 206 1.23 0.58 -2.03
C VAL A 206 0.48 1.69 -2.76
N ARG A 207 -0.65 2.12 -2.20
CA ARG A 207 -1.40 3.28 -2.70
C ARG A 207 -0.64 4.57 -2.40
N SER A 208 -0.46 5.39 -3.42
CA SER A 208 0.15 6.72 -3.36
C SER A 208 -0.74 7.75 -4.04
N LEU A 209 -0.35 9.03 -3.95
CA LEU A 209 -1.11 10.17 -4.45
C LEU A 209 -0.20 11.06 -5.28
N ILE A 210 -0.56 11.33 -6.54
CA ILE A 210 0.00 12.47 -7.26
C ILE A 210 -0.91 13.67 -7.00
N VAL A 211 -0.32 14.77 -6.52
CA VAL A 211 -1.03 16.01 -6.21
C VAL A 211 -0.47 17.12 -7.08
N GLU A 212 -1.31 17.67 -7.94
CA GLU A 212 -1.02 18.87 -8.72
C GLU A 212 -1.57 20.11 -8.01
N LEU A 213 -0.71 21.11 -7.81
CA LEU A 213 -1.09 22.44 -7.35
C LEU A 213 -1.36 23.34 -8.55
N HIS A 214 -2.62 23.75 -8.73
CA HIS A 214 -2.97 24.82 -9.66
C HIS A 214 -2.71 26.18 -9.02
N LEU A 215 -1.83 26.96 -9.63
CA LEU A 215 -1.40 28.23 -9.06
C LEU A 215 -2.55 29.26 -9.00
N PRO A 216 -2.68 30.01 -7.90
CA PRO A 216 -3.77 30.96 -7.74
C PRO A 216 -3.64 32.16 -8.69
N LEU A 217 -4.55 32.25 -9.66
CA LEU A 217 -4.63 33.40 -10.57
C LEU A 217 -5.23 34.67 -9.93
N LYS A 218 -5.92 34.52 -8.79
CA LYS A 218 -6.74 35.57 -8.15
C LYS A 218 -6.62 35.68 -6.62
N THR A 219 -6.05 34.68 -5.94
CA THR A 219 -5.86 34.70 -4.46
C THR A 219 -4.76 35.67 -4.05
N ASP A 220 -4.70 36.09 -2.78
CA ASP A 220 -3.58 36.89 -2.27
C ASP A 220 -2.27 36.10 -2.40
N ARG A 221 -1.39 36.59 -3.28
CA ARG A 221 -0.07 36.01 -3.51
C ARG A 221 0.76 35.98 -2.22
N ARG A 222 0.57 36.95 -1.32
CA ARG A 222 1.30 37.00 -0.05
C ARG A 222 0.90 35.85 0.85
N GLU A 223 -0.41 35.61 1.03
CA GLU A 223 -0.94 34.50 1.83
C GLU A 223 -0.49 33.13 1.28
N PHE A 224 -0.48 32.97 -0.05
CA PHE A 224 0.03 31.76 -0.71
C PHE A 224 1.54 31.54 -0.46
N LEU A 225 2.34 32.59 -0.59
CA LEU A 225 3.78 32.51 -0.32
C LEU A 225 4.07 32.27 1.17
N GLU A 226 3.30 32.89 2.07
CA GLU A 226 3.38 32.71 3.52
C GLU A 226 3.07 31.25 3.93
N TYR A 227 2.06 30.64 3.32
CA TYR A 227 1.76 29.22 3.53
C TYR A 227 2.89 28.29 3.07
N TRP A 228 3.32 28.41 1.81
CA TRP A 228 4.31 27.48 1.23
C TRP A 228 5.75 27.75 1.69
N SER A 229 6.02 28.90 2.33
CA SER A 229 7.27 29.14 3.06
C SER A 229 7.30 28.46 4.43
N ALA A 230 6.15 28.09 4.98
CA ALA A 230 5.99 27.62 6.37
C ALA A 230 6.67 28.56 7.40
N GLY A 231 6.66 29.88 7.14
CA GLY A 231 7.31 30.90 7.96
C GLY A 231 8.83 31.02 7.78
N GLN A 232 9.45 30.27 6.86
CA GLN A 232 10.88 30.37 6.56
C GLN A 232 11.14 31.46 5.52
N THR A 233 11.78 32.56 5.93
CA THR A 233 12.05 33.73 5.06
C THR A 233 13.06 33.48 3.94
N ASP A 234 13.94 32.49 4.11
CA ASP A 234 15.08 32.24 3.23
C ASP A 234 15.09 30.81 2.66
N ALA A 235 13.93 30.13 2.67
CA ALA A 235 13.81 28.78 2.13
C ALA A 235 14.14 28.74 0.62
N PRO A 236 15.01 27.84 0.14
CA PRO A 236 15.37 27.77 -1.29
C PRO A 236 14.19 27.55 -2.25
N SER A 237 13.05 27.04 -1.75
CA SER A 237 11.79 26.91 -2.48
C SER A 237 11.17 28.27 -2.85
N LEU A 238 11.45 29.35 -2.10
CA LEU A 238 10.90 30.68 -2.35
C LEU A 238 11.30 31.25 -3.71
N THR A 239 12.53 31.04 -4.16
CA THR A 239 12.99 31.50 -5.48
C THR A 239 12.11 30.91 -6.60
N PHE A 240 11.79 29.62 -6.50
CA PHE A 240 10.90 28.95 -7.45
C PHE A 240 9.45 29.42 -7.32
N LEU A 241 8.91 29.46 -6.09
CA LEU A 241 7.57 29.99 -5.79
C LEU A 241 7.37 31.42 -6.30
N HIS A 242 8.36 32.29 -6.15
CA HIS A 242 8.32 33.66 -6.67
C HIS A 242 8.30 33.67 -8.21
N ALA A 243 9.14 32.87 -8.87
CA ALA A 243 9.21 32.83 -10.33
C ALA A 243 7.91 32.31 -10.96
N ILE A 244 7.34 31.22 -10.46
CA ILE A 244 6.10 30.64 -11.01
C ILE A 244 4.88 31.55 -10.75
N THR A 245 4.82 32.24 -9.60
CA THR A 245 3.70 33.15 -9.29
C THR A 245 3.80 34.54 -9.95
N GLN A 246 4.92 34.87 -10.62
CA GLN A 246 5.02 36.14 -11.37
C GLN A 246 4.16 36.12 -12.64
N ARG A 247 4.14 34.99 -13.37
CA ARG A 247 3.34 34.84 -14.58
C ARG A 247 1.91 34.48 -14.16
N ARG A 248 0.98 35.44 -14.19
CA ARG A 248 -0.46 35.25 -13.91
C ARG A 248 -1.16 34.46 -15.03
N ALA A 249 -0.69 33.26 -15.32
CA ALA A 249 -1.19 32.36 -16.34
C ALA A 249 -1.59 31.01 -15.70
N PRO A 250 -2.59 30.30 -16.23
CA PRO A 250 -2.95 28.96 -15.74
C PRO A 250 -1.73 28.02 -15.82
N GLN A 251 -1.33 27.49 -14.66
CA GLN A 251 -0.20 26.57 -14.51
C GLN A 251 -0.52 25.59 -13.38
N SER A 252 -0.17 24.31 -13.57
CA SER A 252 -0.07 23.33 -12.49
C SER A 252 1.39 22.92 -12.25
N VAL A 253 1.69 22.53 -11.01
CA VAL A 253 3.01 22.05 -10.57
C VAL A 253 2.79 20.92 -9.58
N ASP A 254 3.51 19.80 -9.70
CA ASP A 254 3.47 18.72 -8.70
C ASP A 254 3.95 19.24 -7.32
N ILE A 255 3.23 18.91 -6.24
CA ILE A 255 3.54 19.46 -4.91
C ILE A 255 4.94 19.07 -4.40
N THR A 256 5.53 17.99 -4.91
CA THR A 256 6.87 17.54 -4.52
C THR A 256 7.90 18.64 -4.71
N HIS A 257 7.75 19.54 -5.68
CA HIS A 257 8.67 20.67 -5.85
C HIS A 257 8.71 21.63 -4.64
N PHE A 258 7.67 21.65 -3.80
CA PHE A 258 7.59 22.48 -2.59
C PHE A 258 7.91 21.72 -1.30
N LEU A 259 8.09 20.39 -1.35
CA LEU A 259 8.44 19.60 -0.17
C LEU A 259 9.91 19.81 0.24
N PRO A 260 10.26 19.64 1.53
CA PRO A 260 11.66 19.65 1.98
C PRO A 260 12.51 18.58 1.28
N SER A 261 13.82 18.82 1.15
CA SER A 261 14.71 17.97 0.34
C SER A 261 14.71 16.48 0.71
N LEU A 262 14.64 16.14 2.00
CA LEU A 262 14.54 14.74 2.45
C LEU A 262 13.26 14.06 1.96
N MET A 263 12.15 14.79 1.93
CA MET A 263 10.86 14.29 1.44
C MET A 263 10.88 14.15 -0.08
N ARG A 264 11.48 15.11 -0.81
CA ARG A 264 11.63 15.05 -2.28
C ARG A 264 12.46 13.85 -2.74
N GLN A 265 13.48 13.47 -1.98
CA GLN A 265 14.32 12.29 -2.26
C GLN A 265 13.60 10.95 -2.00
N ARG A 266 12.46 10.97 -1.28
CA ARG A 266 11.72 9.78 -0.83
C ARG A 266 10.31 9.68 -1.40
N ALA A 267 9.82 10.74 -2.05
CA ALA A 267 8.54 10.74 -2.74
C ALA A 267 8.59 9.76 -3.91
N TYR A 268 7.58 8.89 -3.98
CA TYR A 268 7.43 7.87 -5.03
C TYR A 268 8.58 6.84 -5.12
N THR A 269 9.35 6.62 -4.04
CA THR A 269 10.40 5.58 -3.98
C THR A 269 10.13 4.53 -2.91
N PHE A 270 10.75 3.35 -3.05
CA PHE A 270 10.81 2.33 -2.01
C PHE A 270 12.07 2.51 -1.15
N PRO A 271 12.07 2.13 0.13
CA PRO A 271 13.26 2.21 0.96
C PRO A 271 14.35 1.26 0.44
N GLU A 272 15.50 1.81 0.09
CA GLU A 272 16.73 1.07 -0.21
C GLU A 272 17.20 0.26 1.00
N LEU A 273 17.85 -0.88 0.76
CA LEU A 273 18.29 -1.80 1.81
C LEU A 273 19.27 -1.15 2.81
N GLU A 274 20.07 -0.19 2.35
CA GLU A 274 21.01 0.57 3.20
C GLU A 274 20.29 1.43 4.27
N LEU A 275 19.02 1.78 4.05
CA LEU A 275 18.20 2.50 5.02
C LEU A 275 17.71 1.61 6.17
N GLY A 276 17.91 0.29 6.10
CA GLY A 276 17.52 -0.70 7.11
C GLY A 276 18.40 -0.66 8.37
N LEU A 277 18.60 0.54 8.96
CA LEU A 277 19.47 0.75 10.12
C LEU A 277 19.03 -0.13 11.31
N LYS A 278 19.94 -0.99 11.76
CA LYS A 278 19.70 -1.99 12.83
C LYS A 278 18.49 -2.90 12.54
N GLY A 279 18.19 -3.16 11.27
CA GLY A 279 17.05 -3.99 10.84
C GLY A 279 15.70 -3.28 10.92
N ARG A 280 15.66 -1.94 10.98
CA ARG A 280 14.43 -1.14 10.88
C ARG A 280 14.54 -0.18 9.71
N PHE A 281 13.50 -0.17 8.87
CA PHE A 281 13.37 0.79 7.78
C PHE A 281 12.63 2.05 8.26
N PRO A 282 12.86 3.21 7.63
CA PRO A 282 12.03 4.40 7.78
C PRO A 282 10.55 4.09 7.54
N ASP A 283 9.70 4.47 8.48
CA ASP A 283 8.25 4.36 8.40
C ASP A 283 7.59 5.75 8.27
N CYS A 284 6.25 5.79 8.32
CA CYS A 284 5.50 7.05 8.28
C CYS A 284 5.82 7.96 9.49
N HIS A 285 6.04 7.41 10.69
CA HIS A 285 6.39 8.17 11.89
C HIS A 285 7.78 8.83 11.76
N TRP A 286 8.81 8.05 11.39
CA TRP A 286 10.16 8.56 11.13
C TRP A 286 10.16 9.64 10.06
N THR A 287 9.40 9.43 8.98
CA THR A 287 9.30 10.37 7.86
C THR A 287 8.65 11.69 8.29
N SER A 288 7.54 11.61 9.03
CA SER A 288 6.81 12.78 9.54
C SER A 288 7.63 13.57 10.57
N LEU A 289 8.30 12.89 11.52
CA LEU A 289 9.16 13.53 12.53
C LEU A 289 10.46 14.10 11.94
N ASN A 290 10.86 13.66 10.74
CA ASN A 290 11.99 14.21 9.99
C ASN A 290 11.59 15.19 8.87
N PHE A 291 10.31 15.51 8.68
CA PHE A 291 9.83 16.27 7.52
C PHE A 291 10.61 17.56 7.25
N PHE A 292 10.89 18.36 8.28
CA PHE A 292 11.67 19.61 8.19
C PHE A 292 13.15 19.47 8.59
N ASN A 293 13.63 18.28 8.96
CA ASN A 293 15.02 18.10 9.37
C ASN A 293 15.95 18.00 8.16
N THR A 294 16.96 18.87 8.07
CA THR A 294 18.01 18.81 7.02
C THR A 294 18.81 17.51 7.07
N THR A 295 19.08 17.01 8.28
CA THR A 295 19.69 15.71 8.53
C THR A 295 18.71 14.87 9.33
N PRO A 296 18.30 13.67 8.86
CA PRO A 296 17.36 12.85 9.59
C PRO A 296 17.91 12.39 10.94
N LYS A 297 16.99 12.19 11.89
CA LYS A 297 17.27 11.71 13.25
C LYS A 297 16.89 10.24 13.35
N ASP A 298 17.88 9.37 13.29
CA ASP A 298 17.67 7.91 13.27
C ASP A 298 17.04 7.35 14.55
N PHE A 299 17.12 8.07 15.67
CA PHE A 299 16.49 7.64 16.92
C PHE A 299 14.94 7.61 16.84
N TYR A 300 14.33 8.27 15.84
CA TYR A 300 12.90 8.12 15.57
C TYR A 300 12.53 6.73 15.00
N LEU A 301 13.49 5.89 14.60
CA LEU A 301 13.25 4.46 14.29
C LEU A 301 12.96 3.64 15.56
N ASP A 302 13.18 4.19 16.76
CA ASP A 302 12.66 3.66 18.01
C ASP A 302 11.30 4.31 18.32
N THR A 303 10.22 3.54 18.15
CA THR A 303 8.84 3.97 18.40
C THR A 303 8.65 4.57 19.80
N ARG A 304 9.41 4.13 20.81
CA ARG A 304 9.34 4.70 22.16
C ARG A 304 9.98 6.09 22.22
N LEU A 305 11.09 6.30 21.51
CA LEU A 305 11.75 7.61 21.44
C LEU A 305 10.98 8.58 20.54
N ALA A 306 10.42 8.10 19.43
CA ALA A 306 9.48 8.85 18.60
C ALA A 306 8.22 9.28 19.39
N ALA A 307 7.62 8.36 20.16
CA ALA A 307 6.47 8.68 21.02
C ALA A 307 6.83 9.68 22.14
N ALA A 308 8.00 9.56 22.76
CA ALA A 308 8.49 10.54 23.73
C ALA A 308 8.65 11.93 23.08
N GLN A 309 9.30 12.01 21.92
CA GLN A 309 9.45 13.25 21.16
C GLN A 309 8.08 13.88 20.84
N LEU A 310 7.10 13.06 20.40
CA LEU A 310 5.72 13.50 20.16
C LEU A 310 5.10 14.10 21.42
N VAL A 311 5.09 13.38 22.54
CA VAL A 311 4.50 13.89 23.80
C VAL A 311 5.18 15.17 24.29
N GLU A 312 6.51 15.23 24.20
CA GLU A 312 7.32 16.34 24.71
C GLU A 312 7.37 17.57 23.79
N ASN A 313 7.03 17.45 22.50
CA ASN A 313 7.21 18.52 21.52
C ASN A 313 6.04 18.67 20.52
N TYR A 314 4.92 17.95 20.74
CA TYR A 314 3.72 18.02 19.88
C TYR A 314 2.35 18.07 20.63
N VAL A 315 1.50 19.08 20.34
CA VAL A 315 0.12 19.40 20.78
C VAL A 315 -0.81 18.71 19.81
N THR A 316 -1.86 18.15 20.39
CA THR A 316 -3.06 17.82 19.62
C THR A 316 -3.64 19.09 19.01
N VAL A 317 -3.78 19.10 17.68
CA VAL A 317 -4.64 20.06 16.99
C VAL A 317 -5.96 19.36 16.74
N GLU A 318 -7.07 19.93 17.19
CA GLU A 318 -8.38 19.36 16.87
C GLU A 318 -8.60 19.36 15.34
N ALA A 319 -8.84 18.19 14.78
CA ALA A 319 -9.22 18.07 13.38
C ALA A 319 -10.56 18.82 13.17
N ARG A 320 -10.54 19.90 12.37
CA ARG A 320 -11.75 20.68 12.05
C ARG A 320 -12.79 19.78 11.39
N THR A 321 -13.75 19.30 12.19
CA THR A 321 -14.80 18.36 11.80
C THR A 321 -15.59 18.88 10.62
N THR A 322 -15.29 18.34 9.44
CA THR A 322 -16.00 18.64 8.20
C THR A 322 -15.91 17.41 7.31
N SER A 323 -17.05 16.76 7.10
CA SER A 323 -17.22 15.43 6.49
C SER A 323 -16.26 15.09 5.34
N ALA A 324 -15.23 14.29 5.66
CA ALA A 324 -14.44 13.49 4.73
C ALA A 324 -13.62 12.47 5.54
N THR A 325 -14.07 11.22 5.57
CA THR A 325 -13.46 10.11 6.33
C THR A 325 -12.18 9.61 5.66
N SER A 326 -11.08 10.37 5.71
CA SER A 326 -9.77 9.95 5.13
C SER A 326 -8.52 10.72 5.59
N CYS A 327 -8.62 11.70 6.50
CA CYS A 327 -7.44 12.46 6.96
C CYS A 327 -7.52 12.86 8.43
N ALA A 328 -7.01 11.99 9.30
CA ALA A 328 -6.92 12.26 10.73
C ALA A 328 -5.67 13.09 11.06
N SER A 329 -5.90 14.34 11.52
CA SER A 329 -5.05 15.08 12.47
C SER A 329 -3.56 15.32 12.12
N TRP A 330 -3.24 16.55 11.67
CA TRP A 330 -1.88 17.11 11.74
C TRP A 330 -1.55 17.58 13.17
N MET A 331 -0.30 17.47 13.63
CA MET A 331 0.18 17.89 14.96
C MET A 331 1.33 18.94 14.88
N THR A 332 1.31 20.05 15.65
CA THR A 332 2.49 20.88 16.09
C THR A 332 2.79 20.58 17.58
N ALA A 333 3.54 21.31 18.45
CA ALA A 333 3.16 21.66 19.89
C ALA A 333 3.76 21.01 21.23
N LYS A 334 2.92 20.49 22.18
CA LYS A 334 3.13 19.61 23.39
C LYS A 334 1.85 18.89 23.97
N GLY A 335 1.85 17.62 24.45
CA GLY A 335 0.89 17.09 25.49
C GLY A 335 0.18 15.69 25.40
N CYS A 336 0.53 14.75 26.30
CA CYS A 336 -0.25 13.60 26.89
C CYS A 336 -0.53 12.22 26.17
N THR A 337 0.41 11.25 26.32
CA THR A 337 0.28 9.86 26.90
C THR A 337 -0.67 8.74 26.35
N PRO A 338 -0.34 7.43 26.48
CA PRO A 338 -0.23 6.55 25.28
C PRO A 338 -0.77 5.08 25.34
N ALA A 339 -0.91 4.46 24.16
CA ALA A 339 -0.81 3.02 23.83
C ALA A 339 -0.79 2.85 22.28
N SER A 340 -0.29 1.81 21.60
CA SER A 340 0.62 0.67 21.90
C SER A 340 1.17 0.10 20.55
N ILE A 341 2.19 -0.77 20.54
CA ILE A 341 3.10 -0.96 19.38
C ILE A 341 3.01 -2.36 18.71
N SER A 342 2.99 -2.41 17.36
CA SER A 342 3.42 -3.57 16.54
C SER A 342 3.81 -3.12 15.10
N PRO A 343 4.67 -3.83 14.34
CA PRO A 343 5.46 -3.22 13.28
C PRO A 343 5.07 -3.62 11.84
N THR A 344 3.90 -3.22 11.35
CA THR A 344 3.62 -3.33 9.90
C THR A 344 3.84 -1.99 9.21
N ILE A 345 4.89 -1.90 8.39
CA ILE A 345 5.25 -0.69 7.64
C ILE A 345 4.36 -0.62 6.39
N SER A 346 3.34 0.24 6.43
CA SER A 346 2.58 0.74 5.28
C SER A 346 1.85 2.03 5.69
N CYS A 347 1.58 2.89 4.70
CA CYS A 347 1.20 4.29 4.84
C CYS A 347 -0.11 4.57 5.61
#